data_AF-W6KT86-F1
#
_entry.id   AF-W6KT86-F1
#
_cell.length_a   1.000
_cell.length_b   1.000
_cell.length_c   1.000
_cell.angle_alpha   90.00
_cell.angle_beta   90.00
_cell.angle_gamma   90.00
#
_symmetry.space_group_name_H-M   'P 1'
#
loop_
_entity.id
_entity.type
_entity.pdbx_description
1 polymer ?
#
loop_
_entity_poly.entity_id
_entity_poly.type
_entity_poly.pdbx_seq_one_letter_code
_entity_poly.pdbx_strand_id
1 'polypeptide(L)'
;MHHSRSLLFSKTTFVSFQQLIFGQRGVCCIPHPQKAYRGGEDAFFSHPYGISVADGVGGYSEQGVDPAVYTRNVMSFSLEKVKANVCESGTASALDVLNYGWKMANTAAQPGGCPVTMATIVEHTFASILNLGDCGIIVLRKKKLLYQTTTQQHSFNCPYQLPHDPPDLGEEAKIQLREGDVFLCMSDGVLDNIEVDDLIKHLDNVEQSGCKQVAEAIGKHASLNGHNREFLSPFARHASQLGYRYMGGKLDDITALVARVTPATSSGLIKENSRCAELIEELLPLSGSSS
;
A
#
# COMPACT_ATOMS: atom_id res chain seq x y z
N MET A 1 7.97 -24.49 -68.65
CA MET A 1 7.19 -23.51 -67.87
C MET A 1 6.88 -24.12 -66.51
N HIS A 2 7.70 -23.84 -65.49
CA HIS A 2 7.42 -24.23 -64.11
C HIS A 2 7.12 -22.96 -63.32
N HIS A 3 5.87 -22.79 -62.90
CA HIS A 3 5.46 -21.72 -61.99
C HIS A 3 5.77 -22.15 -60.55
N SER A 4 6.79 -21.52 -59.95
CA SER A 4 7.02 -21.59 -58.51
C SER A 4 6.18 -20.50 -57.85
N ARG A 5 5.16 -20.90 -57.07
CA ARG A 5 4.36 -19.99 -56.24
C ARG A 5 5.16 -19.70 -54.97
N SER A 6 5.68 -18.48 -54.85
CA SER A 6 6.20 -17.95 -53.60
C SER A 6 5.05 -17.69 -52.63
N LEU A 7 5.00 -18.43 -51.53
CA LEU A 7 4.16 -18.14 -50.38
C LEU A 7 4.74 -16.91 -49.67
N LEU A 8 4.05 -15.78 -49.81
CA LEU A 8 4.28 -14.58 -48.99
C LEU A 8 3.85 -14.89 -47.55
N PHE A 9 4.83 -15.12 -46.68
CA PHE A 9 4.61 -15.11 -45.23
C PHE A 9 4.21 -13.69 -44.81
N SER A 10 2.95 -13.53 -44.41
CA SER A 10 2.47 -12.36 -43.69
C SER A 10 3.31 -12.17 -42.43
N LYS A 11 4.03 -11.05 -42.34
CA LYS A 11 4.67 -10.62 -41.09
C LYS A 11 3.57 -10.35 -40.08
N THR A 12 3.35 -11.30 -39.16
CA THR A 12 2.56 -11.06 -37.96
C THR A 12 3.23 -9.93 -37.19
N THR A 13 2.65 -8.74 -37.22
CA THR A 13 3.06 -7.63 -36.37
C THR A 13 2.78 -8.05 -34.94
N PHE A 14 3.80 -8.51 -34.21
CA PHE A 14 3.71 -8.64 -32.76
C PHE A 14 3.51 -7.22 -32.21
N VAL A 15 2.26 -6.88 -31.90
CA VAL A 15 1.98 -5.73 -31.04
C VAL A 15 2.49 -6.13 -29.66
N SER A 16 3.70 -5.69 -29.32
CA SER A 16 4.19 -5.77 -27.96
C SER A 16 3.27 -4.90 -27.11
N PHE A 17 2.37 -5.53 -26.34
CA PHE A 17 1.60 -4.81 -25.35
C PHE A 17 2.58 -4.26 -24.31
N GLN A 18 2.53 -2.95 -24.10
CA GLN A 18 3.36 -2.27 -23.12
C GLN A 18 2.93 -2.71 -21.72
N GLN A 19 3.76 -3.55 -21.09
CA GLN A 19 3.53 -3.99 -19.71
C GLN A 19 3.75 -2.82 -18.76
N LEU A 20 2.81 -2.60 -17.86
CA LEU A 20 2.89 -1.55 -16.84
C LEU A 20 3.29 -2.15 -15.50
N ILE A 21 4.05 -1.36 -14.72
CA ILE A 21 4.51 -1.70 -13.37
C ILE A 21 4.39 -0.49 -12.45
N PHE A 22 4.37 -0.71 -11.14
CA PHE A 22 4.61 0.33 -10.13
C PHE A 22 6.09 0.72 -10.14
N GLY A 23 6.61 1.30 -11.23
CA GLY A 23 8.06 1.35 -11.48
C GLY A 23 8.84 2.33 -10.61
N GLN A 24 8.24 3.47 -10.25
CA GLN A 24 8.82 4.40 -9.28
C GLN A 24 8.04 4.28 -7.97
N ARG A 25 8.75 4.09 -6.86
CA ARG A 25 8.13 3.88 -5.54
C ARG A 25 8.90 4.63 -4.47
N GLY A 26 8.22 5.00 -3.40
CA GLY A 26 8.79 5.61 -2.22
C GLY A 26 7.87 5.40 -1.03
N VAL A 27 8.45 5.20 0.14
CA VAL A 27 7.72 4.92 1.36
C VAL A 27 8.29 5.76 2.50
N CYS A 28 7.40 6.20 3.40
CA CYS A 28 7.74 6.82 4.66
C CYS A 28 6.98 6.08 5.76
N CYS A 29 7.69 5.66 6.80
CA CYS A 29 7.14 5.08 8.01
C CYS A 29 7.63 5.92 9.19
N ILE A 30 6.70 6.47 9.99
CA ILE A 30 6.99 7.20 11.22
C ILE A 30 6.20 6.50 12.33
N PRO A 31 6.85 5.73 13.20
CA PRO A 31 6.14 5.06 14.28
C PRO A 31 5.66 6.08 15.32
N HIS A 32 4.58 5.74 16.00
CA HIS A 32 4.10 6.43 17.18
C HIS A 32 5.25 6.59 18.19
N PRO A 33 5.44 7.77 18.83
CA PRO A 33 6.59 8.02 19.70
C PRO A 33 6.79 6.98 20.82
N GLN A 34 5.69 6.44 21.37
CA GLN A 34 5.75 5.41 22.42
C GLN A 34 6.13 4.01 21.88
N LYS A 35 5.99 3.78 20.57
CA LYS A 35 6.28 2.50 19.90
C LYS A 35 7.56 2.55 19.06
N ALA A 36 8.19 3.72 18.94
CA ALA A 36 9.33 3.97 18.05
C ALA A 36 10.53 3.05 18.30
N TYR A 37 10.78 2.67 19.55
CA TYR A 37 11.91 1.80 19.92
C TYR A 37 11.82 0.38 19.32
N ARG A 38 10.62 -0.05 18.91
CA ARG A 38 10.36 -1.35 18.26
C ARG A 38 9.88 -1.23 16.80
N GLY A 39 9.88 -0.01 16.26
CA GLY A 39 9.55 0.26 14.86
C GLY A 39 8.06 0.44 14.54
N GLY A 40 7.19 0.59 15.54
CA GLY A 40 5.74 0.65 15.31
C GLY A 40 5.13 -0.70 14.94
N GLU A 41 3.84 -0.65 14.62
CA GLU A 41 2.94 -1.80 14.40
C GLU A 41 2.42 -1.86 12.97
N ASP A 42 2.47 -0.73 12.25
CA ASP A 42 2.35 -0.66 10.79
C ASP A 42 3.34 -1.60 10.08
N ALA A 43 2.93 -2.12 8.93
CA ALA A 43 3.81 -2.77 7.97
C ALA A 43 3.40 -2.45 6.53
N PHE A 44 4.29 -2.71 5.59
CA PHE A 44 4.00 -2.56 4.16
C PHE A 44 4.73 -3.62 3.35
N PHE A 45 4.33 -3.77 2.09
CA PHE A 45 5.26 -4.26 1.08
C PHE A 45 5.26 -3.38 -0.18
N SER A 46 6.40 -3.33 -0.87
CA SER A 46 6.57 -2.59 -2.12
C SER A 46 7.33 -3.40 -3.17
N HIS A 47 6.65 -3.69 -4.28
CA HIS A 47 7.15 -4.48 -5.40
C HIS A 47 6.65 -3.90 -6.73
N PRO A 48 7.35 -4.07 -7.87
CA PRO A 48 6.87 -3.60 -9.18
C PRO A 48 5.46 -4.08 -9.58
N TYR A 49 5.00 -5.20 -9.03
CA TYR A 49 3.70 -5.81 -9.33
C TYR A 49 2.70 -5.76 -8.17
N GLY A 50 3.08 -5.18 -7.03
CA GLY A 50 2.18 -5.07 -5.89
C GLY A 50 2.69 -4.11 -4.84
N ILE A 51 1.78 -3.35 -4.25
CA ILE A 51 2.03 -2.42 -3.16
C ILE A 51 0.94 -2.60 -2.11
N SER A 52 1.29 -2.51 -0.83
CA SER A 52 0.33 -2.71 0.26
C SER A 52 0.78 -1.98 1.51
N VAL A 53 -0.18 -1.53 2.31
CA VAL A 53 0.02 -1.02 3.68
C VAL A 53 -0.96 -1.72 4.60
N ALA A 54 -0.51 -2.03 5.81
CA ALA A 54 -1.32 -2.61 6.87
C ALA A 54 -1.00 -1.92 8.19
N ASP A 55 -2.01 -1.72 9.02
CA ASP A 55 -1.88 -1.12 10.35
C ASP A 55 -2.07 -2.20 11.42
N GLY A 56 -1.15 -2.26 12.38
CA GLY A 56 -1.25 -3.23 13.48
C GLY A 56 -2.14 -2.70 14.60
N VAL A 57 -3.20 -3.44 14.92
CA VAL A 57 -4.20 -3.00 15.91
C VAL A 57 -3.61 -3.02 17.32
N GLY A 58 -3.37 -1.84 17.88
CA GLY A 58 -2.69 -1.66 19.16
C GLY A 58 -3.33 -2.34 20.37
N GLY A 59 -4.63 -2.65 20.33
CA GLY A 59 -5.36 -3.29 21.44
C GLY A 59 -4.79 -4.67 21.85
N TYR A 60 -4.07 -5.34 20.96
CA TYR A 60 -3.39 -6.60 21.28
C TYR A 60 -2.21 -6.41 22.27
N SER A 61 -1.59 -5.22 22.28
CA SER A 61 -0.50 -4.90 23.23
C SER A 61 -0.98 -4.97 24.69
N GLU A 62 -2.26 -4.68 24.96
CA GLU A 62 -2.85 -4.79 26.31
C GLU A 62 -2.92 -6.24 26.82
N GLN A 63 -2.86 -7.21 25.90
CA GLN A 63 -2.85 -8.65 26.20
C GLN A 63 -1.43 -9.24 26.19
N GLY A 64 -0.40 -8.39 26.11
CA GLY A 64 1.00 -8.81 26.03
C GLY A 64 1.41 -9.38 24.67
N VAL A 65 0.63 -9.11 23.61
CA VAL A 65 0.90 -9.53 22.24
C VAL A 65 1.46 -8.35 21.45
N ASP A 66 2.56 -8.54 20.73
CA ASP A 66 3.09 -7.53 19.82
C ASP A 66 2.35 -7.59 18.47
N PRO A 67 1.44 -6.64 18.16
CA PRO A 67 0.64 -6.71 16.93
C PRO A 67 1.51 -6.59 15.66
N ALA A 68 2.69 -5.98 15.77
CA ALA A 68 3.62 -5.84 14.66
C ALA A 68 4.00 -7.20 14.04
N VAL A 69 4.09 -8.26 14.85
CA VAL A 69 4.47 -9.60 14.37
C VAL A 69 3.44 -10.14 13.38
N TYR A 70 2.14 -10.03 13.71
CA TYR A 70 1.08 -10.49 12.82
C TYR A 70 1.05 -9.64 11.53
N THR A 71 1.07 -8.31 11.66
CA THR A 71 1.02 -7.38 10.52
C THR A 71 2.19 -7.59 9.55
N ARG A 72 3.41 -7.75 10.08
CA ARG A 72 4.62 -8.03 9.29
C ARG A 72 4.57 -9.39 8.59
N ASN A 73 4.03 -10.42 9.25
CA ASN A 73 3.83 -11.73 8.63
C ASN A 73 2.85 -11.65 7.45
N VAL A 74 1.71 -10.97 7.61
CA VAL A 74 0.74 -10.78 6.53
C VAL A 74 1.41 -10.12 5.32
N MET A 75 2.15 -9.02 5.52
CA MET A 75 2.85 -8.33 4.43
C MET A 75 3.95 -9.18 3.79
N SER A 76 4.74 -9.91 4.59
CA SER A 76 5.83 -10.77 4.10
C SER A 76 5.31 -11.92 3.23
N PHE A 77 4.28 -12.64 3.69
CA PHE A 77 3.69 -13.73 2.92
C PHE A 77 2.91 -13.23 1.69
N SER A 78 2.26 -12.07 1.77
CA SER A 78 1.66 -11.44 0.59
C SER A 78 2.72 -11.06 -0.45
N LEU A 79 3.87 -10.51 -0.04
CA LEU A 79 4.98 -10.23 -0.95
C LEU A 79 5.54 -11.51 -1.59
N GLU A 80 5.67 -12.60 -0.83
CA GLU A 80 6.06 -13.91 -1.36
C GLU A 80 5.12 -14.35 -2.50
N LYS A 81 3.80 -14.24 -2.28
CA LYS A 81 2.80 -14.56 -3.30
C LYS A 81 2.93 -13.66 -4.53
N VAL A 82 3.15 -12.35 -4.35
CA VAL A 82 3.39 -11.43 -5.48
C VAL A 82 4.60 -11.88 -6.28
N LYS A 83 5.75 -12.14 -5.61
CA LYS A 83 7.00 -12.55 -6.25
C LYS A 83 6.88 -13.86 -7.02
N ALA A 84 6.17 -14.85 -6.48
CA ALA A 84 5.95 -16.13 -7.14
C ALA A 84 5.19 -15.99 -8.48
N ASN A 85 4.22 -15.08 -8.57
CA ASN A 85 3.41 -14.89 -9.77
C ASN A 85 4.05 -13.99 -10.84
N VAL A 86 5.15 -13.29 -10.52
CA VAL A 86 5.91 -12.50 -11.51
C VAL A 86 6.41 -13.39 -12.65
N CYS A 87 6.82 -14.61 -12.33
CA CYS A 87 7.33 -15.59 -13.28
C CYS A 87 6.26 -16.11 -14.24
N GLU A 88 4.98 -15.98 -13.89
CA GLU A 88 3.87 -16.53 -14.67
C GLU A 88 3.13 -15.48 -15.50
N SER A 89 3.08 -14.22 -15.05
CA SER A 89 2.66 -13.00 -15.83
C SER A 89 2.27 -11.80 -14.94
N GLY A 90 2.30 -11.90 -13.59
CA GLY A 90 1.74 -10.88 -12.72
C GLY A 90 0.21 -10.86 -12.82
N THR A 91 -0.42 -11.95 -12.36
CA THR A 91 -1.87 -12.20 -12.53
C THR A 91 -2.64 -12.37 -11.23
N ALA A 92 -1.97 -12.47 -10.07
CA ALA A 92 -2.68 -12.63 -8.81
C ALA A 92 -3.38 -11.32 -8.41
N SER A 93 -4.70 -11.40 -8.22
CA SER A 93 -5.49 -10.28 -7.73
C SER A 93 -5.08 -9.88 -6.30
N ALA A 94 -5.44 -8.67 -5.87
CA ALA A 94 -5.20 -8.25 -4.49
C ALA A 94 -5.90 -9.19 -3.49
N LEU A 95 -7.08 -9.72 -3.85
CA LEU A 95 -7.78 -10.73 -3.08
C LEU A 95 -7.01 -12.05 -2.97
N ASP A 96 -6.44 -12.56 -4.08
CA ASP A 96 -5.62 -13.78 -4.05
C ASP A 96 -4.38 -13.62 -3.18
N VAL A 97 -3.74 -12.45 -3.28
CA VAL A 97 -2.51 -12.12 -2.53
C VAL A 97 -2.80 -11.95 -1.05
N LEU A 98 -3.88 -11.26 -0.67
CA LEU A 98 -4.25 -11.10 0.73
C LEU A 98 -4.73 -12.43 1.34
N ASN A 99 -5.53 -13.22 0.61
CA ASN A 99 -5.95 -14.56 1.07
C ASN A 99 -4.75 -15.46 1.37
N TYR A 100 -3.72 -15.44 0.51
CA TYR A 100 -2.50 -16.20 0.77
C TYR A 100 -1.77 -15.69 2.02
N GLY A 101 -1.55 -14.37 2.11
CA GLY A 101 -0.87 -13.74 3.25
C GLY A 101 -1.57 -14.03 4.58
N TRP A 102 -2.89 -13.84 4.61
CA TRP A 102 -3.76 -14.14 5.75
C TRP A 102 -3.67 -15.61 6.18
N LYS A 103 -3.80 -16.55 5.24
CA LYS A 103 -3.74 -17.99 5.52
C LYS A 103 -2.40 -18.40 6.11
N MET A 104 -1.30 -17.90 5.56
CA MET A 104 0.05 -18.21 6.04
C MET A 104 0.31 -17.58 7.41
N ALA A 105 -0.09 -16.32 7.62
CA ALA A 105 0.03 -15.66 8.92
C ALA A 105 -0.77 -16.38 10.01
N ASN A 106 -1.99 -16.85 9.71
CA ASN A 106 -2.80 -17.63 10.65
C ASN A 106 -2.19 -19.01 10.96
N THR A 107 -1.54 -19.63 9.97
CA THR A 107 -0.83 -20.91 10.17
C THR A 107 0.37 -20.74 11.09
N ALA A 108 1.02 -19.57 11.09
CA ALA A 108 2.08 -19.24 12.04
C ALA A 108 1.58 -19.05 13.48
N ALA A 109 0.26 -19.10 13.71
CA ALA A 109 -0.42 -19.08 15.01
C ALA A 109 -0.03 -17.88 15.91
N GLN A 110 0.30 -16.74 15.30
CA GLN A 110 0.57 -15.51 16.02
C GLN A 110 -0.73 -14.71 16.21
N PRO A 111 -1.10 -14.35 17.44
CA PRO A 111 -2.21 -13.44 17.68
C PRO A 111 -1.87 -12.03 17.20
N GLY A 112 -2.89 -11.30 16.78
CA GLY A 112 -2.77 -9.93 16.29
C GLY A 112 -3.95 -9.61 15.39
N GLY A 113 -3.98 -8.38 14.88
CA GLY A 113 -4.94 -8.01 13.86
C GLY A 113 -4.51 -6.76 13.09
N CYS A 114 -4.98 -6.66 11.84
CA CYS A 114 -4.63 -5.54 10.99
C CYS A 114 -5.70 -5.21 9.92
N PRO A 115 -6.11 -3.94 9.81
CA PRO A 115 -6.60 -3.35 8.57
C PRO A 115 -5.53 -3.41 7.49
N VAL A 116 -5.93 -3.62 6.24
CA VAL A 116 -5.01 -3.77 5.10
C VAL A 116 -5.57 -3.11 3.85
N THR A 117 -4.72 -2.41 3.13
CA THR A 117 -5.02 -1.91 1.78
C THR A 117 -3.94 -2.36 0.81
N MET A 118 -4.33 -2.79 -0.39
CA MET A 118 -3.42 -3.39 -1.37
C MET A 118 -3.82 -3.04 -2.80
N ALA A 119 -2.82 -2.88 -3.66
CA ALA A 119 -2.98 -2.90 -5.11
C ALA A 119 -1.98 -3.85 -5.75
N THR A 120 -2.44 -4.75 -6.61
CA THR A 120 -1.60 -5.62 -7.47
C THR A 120 -1.87 -5.35 -8.94
N ILE A 121 -0.92 -5.68 -9.79
CA ILE A 121 -1.10 -5.59 -11.24
C ILE A 121 -1.58 -6.95 -11.75
N VAL A 122 -2.65 -6.93 -12.54
CA VAL A 122 -3.24 -8.08 -13.22
C VAL A 122 -3.36 -7.79 -14.72
N GLU A 123 -3.26 -8.83 -15.55
CA GLU A 123 -3.40 -8.73 -17.01
C GLU A 123 -2.46 -7.65 -17.62
N HIS A 124 -1.30 -7.44 -16.97
CA HIS A 124 -0.26 -6.45 -17.30
C HIS A 124 -0.68 -4.96 -17.34
N THR A 125 -1.98 -4.68 -17.24
CA THR A 125 -2.54 -3.36 -17.60
C THR A 125 -3.67 -2.92 -16.67
N PHE A 126 -4.04 -3.72 -15.67
CA PHE A 126 -5.03 -3.37 -14.65
C PHE A 126 -4.42 -3.42 -13.26
N ALA A 127 -4.85 -2.51 -12.39
CA ALA A 127 -4.67 -2.63 -10.95
C ALA A 127 -5.90 -3.33 -10.37
N SER A 128 -5.70 -4.43 -9.65
CA SER A 128 -6.65 -4.99 -8.71
C SER A 128 -6.39 -4.35 -7.36
N ILE A 129 -7.40 -3.73 -6.77
CA ILE A 129 -7.35 -3.05 -5.47
C ILE A 129 -8.24 -3.80 -4.49
N LEU A 130 -7.77 -3.94 -3.26
CA LEU A 130 -8.54 -4.45 -2.13
C LEU A 130 -8.27 -3.60 -0.89
N ASN A 131 -9.33 -3.16 -0.21
CA ASN A 131 -9.25 -2.48 1.08
C ASN A 131 -10.10 -3.21 2.12
N LEU A 132 -9.49 -3.63 3.22
CA LEU A 132 -10.18 -4.20 4.38
C LEU A 132 -9.85 -3.32 5.60
N GLY A 133 -10.84 -2.58 6.09
CA GLY A 133 -10.68 -1.70 7.25
C GLY A 133 -10.46 -0.22 6.91
N ASP A 134 -9.65 0.48 7.69
CA ASP A 134 -9.46 1.93 7.65
C ASP A 134 -8.07 2.41 7.22
N CYS A 135 -7.22 1.50 6.72
CA CYS A 135 -6.22 1.86 5.71
C CYS A 135 -6.91 2.40 4.44
N GLY A 136 -6.13 2.94 3.49
CA GLY A 136 -6.74 3.38 2.24
C GLY A 136 -5.79 3.59 1.05
N ILE A 137 -6.41 3.61 -0.13
CA ILE A 137 -5.75 3.91 -1.40
C ILE A 137 -6.39 5.14 -2.06
N ILE A 138 -5.54 6.06 -2.54
CA ILE A 138 -5.90 7.12 -3.48
C ILE A 138 -5.18 6.87 -4.80
N VAL A 139 -5.90 6.99 -5.91
CA VAL A 139 -5.33 6.92 -7.27
C VAL A 139 -5.57 8.24 -7.99
N LEU A 140 -4.49 8.85 -8.46
CA LEU A 140 -4.54 10.03 -9.32
C LEU A 140 -4.18 9.67 -10.76
N ARG A 141 -4.90 10.30 -11.69
CA ARG A 141 -4.60 10.28 -13.12
C ARG A 141 -4.59 11.70 -13.65
N LYS A 142 -3.46 12.11 -14.25
CA LYS A 142 -3.27 13.48 -14.75
C LYS A 142 -3.63 14.52 -13.66
N LYS A 143 -3.14 14.32 -12.44
CA LYS A 143 -3.33 15.23 -11.28
C LYS A 143 -4.79 15.41 -10.85
N LYS A 144 -5.64 14.41 -11.11
CA LYS A 144 -7.05 14.37 -10.69
C LYS A 144 -7.36 13.07 -10.00
N LEU A 145 -8.21 13.13 -8.97
CA LEU A 145 -8.71 11.96 -8.28
C LEU A 145 -9.44 11.05 -9.26
N LEU A 146 -8.94 9.83 -9.42
CA LEU A 146 -9.55 8.78 -10.24
C LEU A 146 -10.33 7.80 -9.37
N TYR A 147 -9.77 7.44 -8.21
CA TYR A 147 -10.35 6.48 -7.28
C TYR A 147 -9.85 6.74 -5.86
N GLN A 148 -10.70 6.45 -4.89
CA GLN A 148 -10.40 6.45 -3.47
C GLN A 148 -11.20 5.32 -2.81
N THR A 149 -10.57 4.55 -1.94
CA THR A 149 -11.25 3.52 -1.13
C THR A 149 -12.10 4.15 -0.03
N THR A 150 -13.15 3.45 0.38
CA THR A 150 -13.99 3.82 1.52
C THR A 150 -13.50 3.12 2.78
N THR A 151 -13.40 3.87 3.87
CA THR A 151 -13.09 3.31 5.20
C THR A 151 -14.19 2.34 5.65
N GLN A 152 -13.81 1.15 6.14
CA GLN A 152 -14.71 0.12 6.65
C GLN A 152 -14.52 -0.05 8.16
N GLN A 153 -15.59 0.15 8.93
CA GLN A 153 -15.56 0.01 10.39
C GLN A 153 -16.85 -0.64 10.91
N HIS A 154 -16.75 -1.47 11.96
CA HIS A 154 -17.91 -2.03 12.67
C HIS A 154 -18.61 -0.95 13.51
N SER A 155 -17.80 -0.04 14.07
CA SER A 155 -18.22 1.16 14.77
C SER A 155 -17.07 2.18 14.74
N PHE A 156 -17.31 3.41 15.18
CA PHE A 156 -16.28 4.47 15.14
C PHE A 156 -14.95 3.99 15.75
N ASN A 157 -13.86 4.09 14.97
CA ASN A 157 -12.51 3.69 15.39
C ASN A 157 -12.40 2.19 15.78
N CYS A 158 -13.24 1.34 15.19
CA CYS A 158 -13.19 -0.12 15.31
C CYS A 158 -13.24 -0.73 13.89
N PRO A 159 -12.10 -0.82 13.20
CA PRO A 159 -12.06 -1.22 11.80
C PRO A 159 -12.31 -2.70 11.59
N TYR A 160 -12.74 -3.01 10.38
CA TYR A 160 -12.62 -4.36 9.84
C TYR A 160 -11.14 -4.73 9.82
N GLN A 161 -10.80 -5.94 10.26
CA GLN A 161 -9.40 -6.33 10.41
C GLN A 161 -9.22 -7.84 10.32
N LEU A 162 -8.11 -8.27 9.72
CA LEU A 162 -7.65 -9.66 9.86
C LEU A 162 -7.26 -9.93 11.32
N PRO A 163 -7.28 -11.19 11.79
CA PRO A 163 -7.90 -12.35 11.15
C PRO A 163 -9.41 -12.44 11.34
N HIS A 164 -10.01 -11.52 12.12
CA HIS A 164 -11.42 -11.59 12.51
C HIS A 164 -12.34 -11.49 11.29
N ASP A 165 -12.08 -10.51 10.43
CA ASP A 165 -12.82 -10.27 9.20
C ASP A 165 -12.04 -10.85 8.03
N PRO A 166 -12.63 -11.78 7.24
CA PRO A 166 -11.92 -12.39 6.13
C PRO A 166 -11.74 -11.43 4.94
N PRO A 167 -10.73 -11.63 4.07
CA PRO A 167 -10.41 -10.74 2.95
C PRO A 167 -11.56 -10.45 1.98
N ASP A 168 -12.52 -11.37 1.83
CA ASP A 168 -13.68 -11.25 0.94
C ASP A 168 -14.74 -10.23 1.42
N LEU A 169 -14.62 -9.71 2.65
CA LEU A 169 -15.41 -8.56 3.10
C LEU A 169 -14.82 -7.20 2.67
N GLY A 170 -13.61 -7.19 2.11
CA GLY A 170 -12.96 -5.96 1.68
C GLY A 170 -13.61 -5.32 0.45
N GLU A 171 -13.47 -4.01 0.32
CA GLU A 171 -13.83 -3.29 -0.90
C GLU A 171 -12.86 -3.65 -2.02
N GLU A 172 -13.39 -4.18 -3.13
CA GLU A 172 -12.61 -4.50 -4.34
C GLU A 172 -12.83 -3.49 -5.47
N ALA A 173 -11.75 -3.19 -6.23
CA ALA A 173 -11.85 -2.45 -7.48
C ALA A 173 -10.86 -2.97 -8.53
N LYS A 174 -11.21 -2.83 -9.81
CA LYS A 174 -10.32 -3.11 -10.95
C LYS A 174 -10.21 -1.87 -11.84
N ILE A 175 -9.02 -1.28 -11.91
CA ILE A 175 -8.76 -0.03 -12.63
C ILE A 175 -7.79 -0.30 -13.78
N GLN A 176 -8.18 0.06 -15.01
CA GLN A 176 -7.25 0.07 -16.13
C GLN A 176 -6.14 1.09 -15.86
N LEU A 177 -4.89 0.65 -15.82
CA LEU A 177 -3.70 1.48 -15.62
C LEU A 177 -3.34 2.29 -16.86
N ARG A 178 -2.70 3.43 -16.62
CA ARG A 178 -2.00 4.24 -17.62
C ARG A 178 -0.65 4.66 -17.06
N GLU A 179 0.33 4.81 -17.95
CA GLU A 179 1.60 5.42 -17.58
C GLU A 179 1.37 6.78 -16.92
N GLY A 180 2.06 7.01 -15.80
CA GLY A 180 1.96 8.24 -15.03
C GLY A 180 0.82 8.28 -14.01
N ASP A 181 -0.03 7.25 -13.91
CA ASP A 181 -0.94 7.12 -12.77
C ASP A 181 -0.13 7.07 -11.47
N VAL A 182 -0.64 7.70 -10.41
CA VAL A 182 -0.01 7.77 -9.09
C VAL A 182 -0.92 7.13 -8.07
N PHE A 183 -0.38 6.22 -7.28
CA PHE A 183 -1.04 5.53 -6.18
C PHE A 183 -0.42 6.01 -4.87
N LEU A 184 -1.28 6.21 -3.86
CA LEU A 184 -0.90 6.36 -2.47
C LEU A 184 -1.62 5.27 -1.68
N CYS A 185 -0.90 4.32 -1.12
CA CYS A 185 -1.39 3.43 -0.06
C CYS A 185 -0.98 4.02 1.29
N MET A 186 -1.87 4.00 2.27
CA MET A 186 -1.60 4.62 3.57
C MET A 186 -2.37 3.97 4.72
N SER A 187 -1.83 4.08 5.93
CA SER A 187 -2.52 3.73 7.18
C SER A 187 -3.45 4.86 7.65
N ASP A 188 -4.27 4.58 8.64
CA ASP A 188 -5.18 5.54 9.27
C ASP A 188 -4.41 6.72 9.90
N GLY A 189 -3.19 6.52 10.39
CA GLY A 189 -2.33 7.60 10.90
C GLY A 189 -2.09 8.74 9.91
N VAL A 190 -2.23 8.48 8.61
CA VAL A 190 -2.30 9.53 7.57
C VAL A 190 -3.72 10.09 7.44
N LEU A 191 -4.71 9.22 7.22
CA LEU A 191 -6.10 9.57 6.93
C LEU A 191 -6.77 10.36 8.05
N ASP A 192 -6.43 10.07 9.30
CA ASP A 192 -6.96 10.72 10.48
C ASP A 192 -6.38 12.11 10.71
N ASN A 193 -5.28 12.44 10.03
CA ASN A 193 -4.51 13.67 10.24
C ASN A 193 -4.37 14.55 9.00
N ILE A 194 -4.74 14.10 7.80
CA ILE A 194 -4.65 14.90 6.56
C ILE A 194 -5.93 14.75 5.74
N GLU A 195 -6.48 15.87 5.27
CA GLU A 195 -7.59 15.84 4.31
C GLU A 195 -7.17 15.33 2.93
N VAL A 196 -8.09 14.65 2.25
CA VAL A 196 -7.88 14.13 0.89
C VAL A 196 -7.40 15.23 -0.07
N ASP A 197 -7.97 16.43 0.00
CA ASP A 197 -7.56 17.55 -0.85
C ASP A 197 -6.09 17.95 -0.64
N ASP A 198 -5.57 17.82 0.58
CA ASP A 198 -4.16 18.10 0.87
C ASP A 198 -3.26 16.95 0.44
N LEU A 199 -3.73 15.70 0.53
CA LEU A 199 -3.02 14.54 -0.04
C LEU A 199 -2.87 14.68 -1.57
N ILE A 200 -3.94 15.12 -2.27
CA ILE A 200 -3.88 15.37 -3.72
C ILE A 200 -2.80 16.40 -4.05
N LYS A 201 -2.72 17.51 -3.29
CA LYS A 201 -1.67 18.54 -3.48
C LYS A 201 -0.26 17.98 -3.29
N HIS A 202 -0.06 17.07 -2.34
CA HIS A 202 1.24 16.39 -2.17
C HIS A 202 1.57 15.53 -3.39
N LEU A 203 0.62 14.70 -3.83
CA LEU A 203 0.81 13.76 -4.94
C LEU A 203 1.03 14.45 -6.31
N ASP A 204 0.55 15.66 -6.49
CA ASP A 204 0.81 16.48 -7.68
C ASP A 204 2.29 16.78 -7.92
N ASN A 205 3.12 16.66 -6.87
CA ASN A 205 4.56 16.88 -6.92
C ASN A 205 5.37 15.62 -7.25
N VAL A 206 4.75 14.45 -7.44
CA VAL A 206 5.49 13.19 -7.69
C VAL A 206 6.38 13.26 -8.93
N GLU A 207 5.93 13.92 -9.99
CA GLU A 207 6.71 14.09 -11.22
C GLU A 207 7.95 14.97 -11.02
N GLN A 208 7.86 15.98 -10.14
CA GLN A 208 8.94 16.92 -9.89
C GLN A 208 9.91 16.44 -8.80
N SER A 209 9.37 15.91 -7.70
CA SER A 209 10.11 15.61 -6.47
C SER A 209 10.45 14.13 -6.32
N GLY A 210 9.73 13.24 -7.00
CA GLY A 210 9.85 11.79 -6.84
C GLY A 210 8.99 11.21 -5.73
N CYS A 211 8.70 9.91 -5.82
CA CYS A 211 7.78 9.22 -4.89
C CYS A 211 8.28 9.24 -3.44
N LYS A 212 9.59 9.09 -3.21
CA LYS A 212 10.18 9.04 -1.85
C LYS A 212 9.99 10.36 -1.12
N GLN A 213 10.36 11.48 -1.74
CA GLN A 213 10.25 12.80 -1.15
C GLN A 213 8.79 13.17 -0.89
N VAL A 214 7.86 12.76 -1.77
CA VAL A 214 6.42 12.97 -1.56
C VAL A 214 5.91 12.12 -0.39
N ALA A 215 6.30 10.86 -0.29
CA ALA A 215 5.94 10.01 0.85
C ALA A 215 6.45 10.59 2.17
N GLU A 216 7.69 11.07 2.22
CA GLU A 216 8.29 11.74 3.38
C GLU A 216 7.55 13.05 3.75
N ALA A 217 7.13 13.82 2.74
CA ALA A 217 6.35 15.05 2.96
C ALA A 217 4.96 14.75 3.54
N ILE A 218 4.28 13.71 3.05
CA ILE A 218 3.00 13.24 3.59
C ILE A 218 3.18 12.77 5.03
N GLY A 219 4.16 11.90 5.30
CA GLY A 219 4.44 11.39 6.64
C GLY A 219 4.73 12.52 7.63
N LYS A 220 5.55 13.49 7.23
CA LYS A 220 5.84 14.68 8.07
C LYS A 220 4.60 15.53 8.31
N HIS A 221 3.74 15.74 7.31
CA HIS A 221 2.49 16.49 7.46
C HIS A 221 1.56 15.80 8.46
N ALA A 222 1.36 14.48 8.31
CA ALA A 222 0.53 13.68 9.21
C ALA A 222 1.08 13.73 10.64
N SER A 223 2.39 13.58 10.81
CA SER A 223 3.05 13.62 12.12
C SER A 223 2.88 14.97 12.81
N LEU A 224 3.08 16.08 12.09
CA LEU A 224 2.89 17.44 12.63
C LEU A 224 1.43 17.67 13.07
N ASN A 225 0.47 17.23 12.25
CA ASN A 225 -0.96 17.34 12.57
C ASN A 225 -1.35 16.45 13.75
N GLY A 226 -0.86 15.21 13.81
CA GLY A 226 -1.07 14.27 14.91
C GLY A 226 -0.63 14.82 16.27
N HIS A 227 0.49 15.57 16.31
CA HIS A 227 0.97 16.21 17.54
C HIS A 227 0.19 17.48 17.93
N ASN A 228 -0.60 18.06 17.02
CA ASN A 228 -1.29 19.31 17.25
C ASN A 228 -2.62 19.10 17.98
N ARG A 229 -2.67 19.45 19.27
CA ARG A 229 -3.85 19.30 20.13
C ARG A 229 -4.99 20.28 19.83
N GLU A 230 -4.73 21.32 19.05
CA GLU A 230 -5.73 22.33 18.67
C GLU A 230 -6.25 22.13 17.23
N PHE A 231 -5.64 21.21 16.48
CA PHE A 231 -6.04 20.90 15.12
C PHE A 231 -7.39 20.16 15.08
N LEU A 232 -8.34 20.68 14.30
CA LEU A 232 -9.58 19.97 14.00
C LEU A 232 -9.33 18.94 12.90
N SER A 233 -8.72 17.83 13.29
CA SER A 233 -8.31 16.74 12.40
C SER A 233 -9.50 16.06 11.69
N PRO A 234 -9.27 15.38 10.56
CA PRO A 234 -10.27 14.50 9.96
C PRO A 234 -10.93 13.57 10.99
N PHE A 235 -10.12 12.94 11.85
CA PHE A 235 -10.61 12.09 12.94
C PHE A 235 -11.51 12.85 13.92
N ALA A 236 -11.06 14.01 14.40
CA ALA A 236 -11.83 14.84 15.34
C ALA A 236 -13.18 15.27 14.75
N ARG A 237 -13.23 15.59 13.46
CA ARG A 237 -14.49 15.91 12.77
C ARG A 237 -15.41 14.71 12.69
N HIS A 238 -14.91 13.54 12.32
CA HIS A 238 -15.72 12.33 12.25
C HIS A 238 -16.25 11.93 13.63
N ALA A 239 -15.40 11.99 14.66
CA ALA A 239 -15.79 11.78 16.05
C ALA A 239 -16.96 12.72 16.44
N SER A 240 -16.84 14.00 16.13
CA SER A 240 -17.87 15.00 16.44
C SER A 240 -19.19 14.75 15.71
N GLN A 241 -19.15 14.31 14.45
CA GLN A 241 -20.35 13.97 13.68
C GLN A 241 -21.13 12.78 14.26
N LEU A 242 -20.42 11.86 14.92
CA LEU A 242 -21.01 10.72 15.62
C LEU A 242 -21.31 11.00 17.10
N GLY A 243 -21.16 12.25 17.56
CA GLY A 243 -21.49 12.67 18.92
C GLY A 243 -20.40 12.42 19.96
N TYR A 244 -19.22 11.96 19.56
CA TYR A 244 -18.06 11.85 20.44
C TYR A 244 -17.38 13.21 20.63
N ARG A 245 -16.83 13.45 21.82
CA ARG A 245 -16.04 14.65 22.11
C ARG A 245 -14.56 14.32 21.95
N TYR A 246 -13.96 14.84 20.87
CA TYR A 246 -12.54 14.71 20.59
C TYR A 246 -12.03 15.98 19.89
N MET A 247 -10.81 16.43 20.24
CA MET A 247 -10.13 17.58 19.62
C MET A 247 -8.64 17.30 19.50
N GLY A 248 -8.02 17.82 18.45
CA GLY A 248 -6.61 17.60 18.13
C GLY A 248 -6.40 16.60 16.99
N GLY A 249 -5.15 16.43 16.58
CA GLY A 249 -4.72 15.29 15.78
C GLY A 249 -4.71 13.99 16.57
N LYS A 250 -4.74 12.87 15.85
CA LYS A 250 -4.62 11.51 16.41
C LYS A 250 -3.18 11.05 16.23
N LEU A 251 -2.44 10.93 17.34
CA LEU A 251 -1.10 10.33 17.29
C LEU A 251 -1.22 8.84 16.99
N ASP A 252 -0.55 8.39 15.92
CA ASP A 252 -0.51 6.98 15.54
C ASP A 252 0.80 6.59 14.84
N ASP A 253 0.95 5.31 14.50
CA ASP A 253 1.90 4.90 13.47
C ASP A 253 1.47 5.47 12.11
N ILE A 254 2.42 5.96 11.32
CA ILE A 254 2.15 6.63 10.05
C ILE A 254 2.91 5.90 8.97
N THR A 255 2.20 5.36 7.99
CA THR A 255 2.78 4.79 6.77
C THR A 255 2.16 5.41 5.54
N ALA A 256 3.01 5.93 4.66
CA ALA A 256 2.63 6.44 3.34
C ALA A 256 3.53 5.80 2.27
N LEU A 257 2.93 5.05 1.35
CA LEU A 257 3.60 4.42 0.22
C LEU A 257 3.08 5.02 -1.08
N VAL A 258 3.95 5.74 -1.78
CA VAL A 258 3.65 6.38 -3.07
C VAL A 258 4.26 5.56 -4.19
N ALA A 259 3.48 5.27 -5.23
CA ALA A 259 3.95 4.61 -6.43
C ALA A 259 3.47 5.32 -7.70
N ARG A 260 4.35 5.46 -8.69
CA ARG A 260 4.00 5.94 -10.03
C ARG A 260 4.14 4.82 -11.05
N VAL A 261 3.10 4.65 -11.85
CA VAL A 261 3.03 3.64 -12.89
C VAL A 261 3.93 4.02 -14.05
N THR A 262 4.79 3.09 -14.47
CA THR A 262 5.68 3.26 -15.61
C THR A 262 5.64 2.03 -16.52
N PRO A 263 6.12 2.13 -17.76
CA PRO A 263 6.38 0.97 -18.59
C PRO A 263 7.45 0.08 -17.93
N ALA A 264 7.31 -1.23 -18.10
CA ALA A 264 8.40 -2.16 -17.85
C ALA A 264 9.48 -1.98 -18.92
N THR A 265 10.69 -1.54 -18.56
CA THR A 265 11.79 -1.40 -19.51
C THR A 265 12.45 -2.74 -19.82
N SER A 266 12.89 -2.94 -21.07
CA SER A 266 13.51 -4.16 -21.60
C SER A 266 14.86 -4.53 -20.96
N SER A 267 15.50 -3.59 -20.25
CA SER A 267 16.56 -3.89 -19.29
C SER A 267 15.91 -4.14 -17.93
N GLY A 268 15.68 -5.41 -17.61
CA GLY A 268 15.49 -5.82 -16.23
C GLY A 268 16.62 -5.25 -15.38
N LEU A 269 16.29 -4.84 -14.16
CA LEU A 269 17.11 -4.07 -13.21
C LEU A 269 16.88 -2.56 -13.29
N ILE A 270 15.95 -2.13 -12.44
CA ILE A 270 15.92 -0.84 -11.76
C ILE A 270 17.36 -0.34 -11.57
N LYS A 271 17.68 0.89 -12.02
CA LYS A 271 18.97 1.53 -11.68
C LYS A 271 19.14 1.45 -10.15
N GLU A 272 20.21 0.79 -9.69
CA GLU A 272 20.47 0.45 -8.27
C GLU A 272 20.27 1.62 -7.29
N ASN A 273 20.43 2.87 -7.75
CA ASN A 273 20.25 4.09 -6.96
C ASN A 273 18.78 4.50 -6.69
N SER A 274 17.78 3.67 -7.00
CA SER A 274 16.35 3.97 -6.85
C SER A 274 15.54 2.83 -6.19
N ARG A 275 16.20 1.94 -5.44
CA ARG A 275 15.53 0.84 -4.75
C ARG A 275 14.70 1.35 -3.57
N CYS A 276 13.38 1.26 -3.67
CA CYS A 276 12.48 1.36 -2.53
C CYS A 276 12.57 0.07 -1.70
N ALA A 277 12.55 0.19 -0.37
CA ALA A 277 12.45 -0.96 0.53
C ALA A 277 11.27 -1.85 0.12
N GLU A 278 11.44 -3.17 0.19
CA GLU A 278 10.36 -4.10 -0.14
C GLU A 278 9.48 -4.40 1.07
N LEU A 279 10.03 -4.34 2.28
CA LEU A 279 9.35 -4.57 3.55
C LEU A 279 9.81 -3.55 4.60
N ILE A 280 9.05 -3.41 5.69
CA ILE A 280 9.34 -2.43 6.74
C ILE A 280 10.63 -2.73 7.50
N GLU A 281 11.00 -4.01 7.63
CA GLU A 281 12.21 -4.47 8.30
C GLU A 281 13.49 -3.94 7.66
N GLU A 282 13.46 -3.59 6.37
CA GLU A 282 14.59 -2.94 5.68
C GLU A 282 14.79 -1.48 6.13
N LEU A 283 13.79 -0.85 6.74
CA LEU A 283 13.85 0.51 7.27
C LEU A 283 14.14 0.55 8.78
N LEU A 284 13.88 -0.54 9.49
CA LEU A 284 14.12 -0.62 10.92
C LEU A 284 15.63 -0.77 11.20
N PRO A 285 16.17 -0.06 12.20
CA PRO A 285 17.53 -0.31 12.65
C PRO A 285 17.55 -1.69 13.31
N LEU A 286 17.89 -2.73 12.54
CA LEU A 286 18.05 -4.08 13.08
C LEU A 286 19.14 -4.04 14.16
N SER A 287 18.74 -4.09 15.42
CA SER A 287 19.65 -4.36 16.53
C SER A 287 20.12 -5.81 16.42
N GLY A 288 21.24 -6.02 15.73
CA GLY A 288 22.06 -7.23 15.82
C GLY A 288 21.68 -8.38 14.89
N SER A 289 22.20 -8.33 13.65
CA SER A 289 22.70 -9.56 13.03
C SER A 289 24.11 -9.81 13.56
N SER A 290 24.20 -10.43 14.74
CA SER A 290 25.43 -10.97 15.29
C SER A 290 25.21 -12.43 15.68
N SER A 291 25.31 -13.31 14.69
CA SER A 291 26.05 -14.59 14.69
C SER A 291 25.67 -15.39 13.45
#